data_AF-W4PC90-F1
#
_entry.id   AF-W4PC90-F1
#
_cell.length_a   1.000
_cell.length_b   1.000
_cell.length_c   1.000
_cell.angle_alpha   90.00
_cell.angle_beta   90.00
_cell.angle_gamma   90.00
#
_symmetry.space_group_name_H-M   'P 1'
#
loop_
_entity.id
_entity.type
_entity.pdbx_description
1 polymer ?
#
loop_
_entity_poly.entity_id
_entity_poly.type
_entity_poly.pdbx_seq_one_letter_code
_entity_poly.pdbx_strand_id
1 'polypeptide(L)' 'MCLYRIVFQGFSKERAIEEMVHGGFGFHRIYKNIIRLIRQADIERIRKEVCSTDCTDAISDL' A
#
# COMPACT_ATOMS: atom_id res chain seq x y z
N MET A 1 6.78 -0.57 -2.61
CA MET A 1 7.33 -0.48 -1.25
C MET A 1 6.44 0.32 -0.30
N CYS A 2 6.09 1.59 -0.61
CA CYS A 2 5.30 2.44 0.29
C CYS A 2 3.95 1.84 0.75
N LEU A 3 3.08 1.43 -0.17
CA LEU A 3 1.75 0.90 0.18
C LEU A 3 1.83 -0.38 1.02
N TYR A 4 2.82 -1.24 0.71
CA TYR A 4 3.09 -2.46 1.47
C TYR A 4 3.43 -2.15 2.93
N ARG A 5 4.25 -1.13 3.19
CA ARG A 5 4.57 -0.72 4.57
C ARG A 5 3.34 -0.31 5.37
N ILE A 6 2.41 0.38 4.71
CA ILE A 6 1.18 0.85 5.35
C ILE A 6 0.24 -0.32 5.63
N VAL A 7 0.02 -1.17 4.62
CA VAL A 7 -0.95 -2.27 4.70
C VAL A 7 -0.49 -3.35 5.67
N PHE A 8 0.77 -3.78 5.58
CA PHE A 8 1.27 -4.97 6.29
C PHE A 8 2.24 -4.69 7.44
N GLN A 9 2.96 -3.56 7.42
CA GLN A 9 3.98 -3.25 8.44
C GLN A 9 3.52 -2.19 9.45
N GLY A 10 2.26 -1.75 9.36
CA GLY A 10 1.67 -0.80 10.30
C GLY A 10 2.23 0.62 10.21
N PHE A 11 2.92 0.99 9.13
CA PHE A 11 3.40 2.37 8.98
C PHE A 11 2.21 3.32 8.77
N SER A 12 2.30 4.52 9.34
CA SER A 12 1.42 5.62 8.91
C SER A 12 1.71 6.00 7.46
N LYS A 13 0.72 6.59 6.79
CA LYS A 13 0.86 7.08 5.41
C LYS A 13 2.02 8.07 5.31
N GLU A 14 2.14 8.98 6.26
CA GLU A 14 3.13 10.06 6.30
C GLU A 14 4.54 9.49 6.43
N ARG A 15 4.76 8.53 7.35
CA ARG A 15 6.05 7.88 7.53
C ARG A 15 6.47 7.10 6.29
N ALA A 16 5.53 6.38 5.67
CA ALA A 16 5.81 5.61 4.46
C ALA A 16 6.14 6.53 3.27
N ILE A 17 5.46 7.69 3.17
CA ILE A 17 5.78 8.72 2.16
C ILE A 17 7.14 9.33 2.43
N GLU A 18 7.47 9.63 3.68
CA GLU A 18 8.77 10.18 4.06
C GLU A 18 9.92 9.25 3.68
N GLU A 19 9.78 7.95 3.96
CA GLU A 19 10.76 6.96 3.52
C GLU A 19 10.82 6.85 1.99
N MET A 20 9.67 6.92 1.30
CA MET A 20 9.65 6.88 -0.16
C MET A 20 10.40 8.08 -0.78
N VAL A 21 10.31 9.26 -0.17
CA VAL A 21 10.92 10.50 -0.68
C VAL A 21 12.39 10.61 -0.28
N HIS A 22 12.73 10.26 0.96
CA HIS A 22 14.06 10.51 1.55
C HIS A 22 14.89 9.25 1.81
N GLY A 23 14.33 8.05 1.65
CA GLY A 23 15.00 6.77 1.94
C GLY A 23 16.09 6.34 0.96
N GLY A 24 16.57 7.25 0.10
CA GLY A 24 17.67 6.98 -0.84
C GLY A 24 17.25 6.23 -2.11
N PHE A 25 15.96 6.04 -2.37
CA PHE A 25 15.45 5.31 -3.55
C PHE A 25 15.36 6.16 -4.84
N GLY A 26 15.93 7.37 -4.86
CA GLY A 26 15.93 8.24 -6.05
C GLY A 26 14.54 8.80 -6.41
N PHE A 27 13.76 9.23 -5.41
CA PHE A 27 12.44 9.82 -5.67
C PHE A 27 12.54 11.08 -6.54
N HIS A 28 11.93 11.04 -7.72
CA HIS A 28 11.84 12.20 -8.60
C HIS A 28 10.61 13.04 -8.29
N ARG A 29 10.77 14.37 -8.20
CA ARG A 29 9.69 15.34 -7.87
C ARG A 29 8.50 15.34 -8.85
N ILE A 30 8.59 14.62 -9.96
CA ILE A 30 7.49 14.46 -10.92
C ILE A 30 6.40 13.50 -10.40
N TYR A 31 6.74 12.59 -9.47
CA TYR A 31 5.84 11.58 -8.93
C TYR A 31 4.88 12.10 -7.84
N LYS A 32 4.49 13.38 -7.90
CA LYS A 32 3.56 14.01 -6.93
C LYS A 32 2.18 13.34 -6.93
N ASN A 33 1.77 12.79 -8.07
CA ASN A 33 0.55 12.00 -8.21
C ASN A 33 0.56 10.77 -7.29
N ILE A 34 1.70 10.10 -7.14
CA ILE A 34 1.84 8.92 -6.28
C ILE A 34 1.64 9.30 -4.81
N ILE A 35 2.22 10.42 -4.36
CA ILE A 35 2.01 10.94 -3.00
C ILE A 35 0.53 11.23 -2.74
N ARG A 36 -0.15 11.87 -3.69
CA ARG A 36 -1.60 12.14 -3.59
C ARG A 36 -2.40 10.84 -3.51
N LEU A 37 -2.05 9.85 -4.33
CA LEU A 37 -2.72 8.56 -4.38
C LEU A 37 -2.57 7.82 -3.05
N ILE A 38 -1.38 7.78 -2.45
CA ILE A 38 -1.14 7.17 -1.14
C ILE A 38 -1.96 7.87 -0.04
N ARG A 39 -2.04 9.20 -0.06
CA ARG A 39 -2.84 9.97 0.91
C ARG A 39 -4.33 9.64 0.80
N GLN A 40 -4.83 9.53 -0.43
CA GLN A 40 -6.24 9.25 -0.72
C GLN A 40 -6.63 7.77 -0.61
N ALA A 41 -5.66 6.86 -0.59
CA ALA A 41 -5.92 5.42 -0.54
C ALA A 41 -6.74 5.02 0.70
N ASP A 42 -7.79 4.23 0.49
CA ASP A 42 -8.56 3.61 1.56
C ASP A 42 -7.84 2.34 2.04
N ILE A 43 -7.04 2.49 3.08
CA ILE A 43 -6.17 1.41 3.59
C ILE A 43 -6.98 0.28 4.21
N GLU A 44 -8.10 0.59 4.85
CA GLU A 44 -8.92 -0.41 5.52
C GLU A 44 -9.63 -1.29 4.48
N ARG A 45 -10.15 -0.68 3.42
CA ARG A 45 -10.68 -1.43 2.28
C ARG A 45 -9.62 -2.31 1.63
N ILE A 46 -8.42 -1.77 1.37
CA ILE A 46 -7.32 -2.53 0.77
C ILE A 46 -6.91 -3.71 1.66
N ARG A 47 -6.80 -3.49 2.97
CA ARG A 47 -6.51 -4.57 3.94
C ARG A 47 -7.57 -5.66 3.88
N LYS A 48 -8.85 -5.26 3.86
CA LYS A 48 -9.95 -6.22 3.76
C LYS A 48 -9.87 -7.03 2.47
N GLU A 49 -9.70 -6.38 1.31
CA GLU A 49 -9.65 -7.09 0.01
C GLU A 49 -8.47 -8.05 -0.09
N VAL A 50 -7.29 -7.63 0.39
CA VAL A 50 -6.07 -8.45 0.29
C VAL A 50 -5.99 -9.55 1.37
N CYS A 51 -6.65 -9.37 2.51
CA CYS A 51 -6.73 -10.37 3.57
C CYS A 51 -7.91 -11.35 3.39
N SER A 52 -8.99 -10.94 2.72
CA SER A 52 -10.16 -11.81 2.48
C SER A 52 -9.93 -12.79 1.33
N THR A 53 -8.93 -12.58 0.48
CA THR A 53 -8.51 -13.53 -0.55
C THR A 53 -7.63 -14.64 0.04
N ASP A 54 -8.11 -15.27 1.12
CA ASP A 54 -7.69 -16.60 1.48
C ASP A 54 -8.58 -17.56 0.69
N CYS A 55 -7.96 -18.28 -0.26
CA CYS A 55 -8.56 -19.25 -1.17
C CYS A 55 -9.78 -20.00 -0.59
N THR A 56 -11.00 -19.60 -0.94
CA THR A 56 -12.20 -20.44 -0.73
C THR A 56 -13.07 -20.63 -1.97
N ASP A 57 -12.66 -20.11 -3.13
CA ASP A 57 -13.42 -20.25 -4.39
C ASP A 57 -12.76 -21.19 -5.41
N ALA A 58 -11.69 -21.91 -5.04
CA ALA A 58 -10.97 -22.82 -5.94
C ALA A 58 -11.01 -24.30 -5.53
N ILE A 59 -11.75 -24.66 -4.48
CA ILE A 59 -11.89 -26.06 -4.01
C ILE A 59 -13.35 -26.57 -4.09
N SER A 60 -14.35 -25.72 -4.36
CA SER A 60 -15.74 -26.16 -4.51
C SER A 60 -16.10 -26.74 -5.89
N ASP A 61 -15.19 -26.67 -6.87
CA ASP A 61 -15.42 -27.16 -8.23
C ASP A 61 -14.59 -28.43 -8.58
N LEU A 62 -14.10 -29.17 -7.57
CA LEU A 62 -13.55 -30.53 -7.76
C LEU A 62 -14.11 -31.53 -6.75
#